data_AF-A0A4S8QA37-F1
#
_entry.id   AF-A0A4S8QA37-F1
#
_cell.length_a   1.000
_cell.length_b   1.000
_cell.length_c   1.000
_cell.angle_alpha   90.00
_cell.angle_beta   90.00
_cell.angle_gamma   90.00
#
_symmetry.space_group_name_H-M   'P 1'
#
loop_
_entity.id
_entity.type
_entity.pdbx_description
1 polymer ?
#
loop_
_entity_poly.entity_id
_entity_poly.type
_entity_poly.pdbx_seq_one_letter_code
_entity_poly.pdbx_strand_id
1 'polypeptide(L)'
;MKKFVFVNEAAKRAFLDLPREIQRQFGTDLQAVQRGEPPFSRWKHLTETVGPGAIELIENAPNAYRTIYCAKFAETVYILHAFTKTTNSVDRHAMKTAAERYKLMLQMLRAKP
;
A
#
# COMPACT_ATOMS: atom_id res chain seq x y z
N MET A 1 2.38 19.02 -0.57
CA MET A 1 1.54 17.80 -0.59
C MET A 1 2.40 16.65 -1.10
N LYS A 2 2.42 15.49 -0.42
CA LYS A 2 3.20 14.33 -0.90
C LYS A 2 2.65 13.90 -2.27
N LYS A 3 3.49 13.35 -3.16
CA LYS A 3 3.09 12.76 -4.44
C LYS A 3 2.54 11.34 -4.24
N PHE A 4 1.69 10.87 -5.15
CA PHE A 4 1.31 9.45 -5.22
C PHE A 4 2.05 8.75 -6.33
N VAL A 5 2.59 7.58 -6.03
CA VAL A 5 3.26 6.76 -7.03
C VAL A 5 2.93 5.28 -6.76
N PHE A 6 2.42 4.59 -7.78
CA PHE A 6 2.52 3.14 -7.81
C PHE A 6 3.95 2.76 -8.15
N VAL A 7 4.57 1.88 -7.35
CA VAL A 7 5.98 1.53 -7.53
C VAL A 7 6.27 0.84 -8.87
N ASN A 8 5.27 0.21 -9.48
CA ASN A 8 5.30 -0.29 -10.85
C ASN A 8 3.87 -0.51 -11.40
N GLU A 9 3.77 -0.86 -12.68
CA GLU A 9 2.48 -1.14 -13.34
C GLU A 9 1.73 -2.33 -12.72
N ALA A 10 2.44 -3.34 -12.19
CA ALA A 10 1.79 -4.47 -11.52
C ALA A 10 1.12 -4.07 -10.20
N ALA A 11 1.69 -3.11 -9.46
CA ALA A 11 1.07 -2.55 -8.26
C ALA A 11 -0.17 -1.73 -8.62
N LYS A 12 -0.11 -0.96 -9.71
CA LYS A 12 -1.26 -0.21 -10.24
C LYS A 12 -2.39 -1.16 -10.66
N ARG A 13 -2.10 -2.18 -11.46
CA ARG A 13 -3.09 -3.19 -11.87
C ARG A 13 -3.75 -3.84 -10.67
N ALA A 14 -2.96 -4.33 -9.72
CA ALA A 14 -3.48 -4.98 -8.53
C ALA A 14 -4.41 -4.08 -7.69
N PHE A 15 -4.17 -2.76 -7.68
CA PHE A 15 -5.07 -1.80 -7.02
C PHE A 15 -6.35 -1.56 -7.83
N LEU A 16 -6.23 -1.46 -9.16
CA LEU A 16 -7.37 -1.26 -10.07
C LEU A 16 -8.25 -2.51 -10.20
N ASP A 17 -7.75 -3.69 -9.86
CA ASP A 17 -8.50 -4.95 -9.81
C ASP A 17 -9.42 -5.05 -8.57
N LEU A 18 -9.25 -4.19 -7.58
CA LEU A 18 -10.17 -4.10 -6.44
C LEU A 18 -11.55 -3.59 -6.90
N PRO A 19 -12.64 -3.88 -6.18
CA PRO A 19 -13.94 -3.25 -6.47
C PRO A 19 -13.84 -1.72 -6.41
N ARG A 20 -14.60 -1.02 -7.26
CA ARG A 20 -14.54 0.46 -7.36
C ARG A 20 -14.76 1.18 -6.03
N GLU A 21 -15.65 0.66 -5.18
CA GLU A 21 -15.90 1.23 -3.85
C GLU A 21 -14.68 1.15 -2.94
N ILE A 22 -13.98 0.02 -2.96
CA ILE A 22 -12.75 -0.19 -2.21
C ILE A 22 -11.62 0.68 -2.73
N GLN A 23 -11.51 0.84 -4.06
CA GLN A 23 -10.56 1.77 -4.66
C GLN A 23 -10.80 3.21 -4.19
N ARG A 24 -12.07 3.64 -4.10
CA ARG A 24 -12.43 4.97 -3.59
C ARG A 24 -12.11 5.12 -2.11
N GLN A 25 -12.44 4.11 -1.30
CA GLN A 25 -12.16 4.11 0.13
C GLN A 25 -10.66 4.23 0.38
N PHE A 26 -9.85 3.29 -0.13
CA PHE A 26 -8.40 3.36 0.00
C PHE A 26 -7.79 4.59 -0.67
N GLY A 27 -8.35 5.07 -1.77
CA GLY A 27 -7.95 6.33 -2.38
C GLY A 27 -8.12 7.52 -1.43
N THR A 28 -9.23 7.57 -0.69
CA THR A 28 -9.52 8.60 0.31
C THR A 28 -8.56 8.50 1.49
N ASP A 29 -8.30 7.29 1.99
CA ASP A 29 -7.31 7.02 3.04
C ASP A 29 -5.91 7.49 2.64
N LEU A 30 -5.47 7.10 1.44
CA LEU A 30 -4.17 7.49 0.92
C LEU A 30 -4.08 9.01 0.77
N GLN A 31 -5.16 9.68 0.37
CA GLN A 31 -5.21 11.15 0.24
C GLN A 31 -5.06 11.85 1.60
N ALA A 32 -5.67 11.31 2.66
CA ALA A 32 -5.41 11.77 4.02
C ALA A 32 -3.91 11.65 4.37
N VAL A 33 -3.31 10.50 4.08
CA VAL A 33 -1.87 10.27 4.29
C VAL A 33 -0.99 11.29 3.54
N GLN A 34 -1.38 11.72 2.34
CA GLN A 34 -0.65 12.77 1.60
C GLN A 34 -0.67 14.14 2.28
N ARG A 35 -1.76 14.43 3.01
CA ARG A 35 -1.93 15.66 3.79
C ARG A 35 -1.29 15.57 5.18
N GLY A 36 -0.72 14.43 5.54
CA GLY A 36 -0.16 14.20 6.87
C GLY A 36 -1.21 13.76 7.91
N GLU A 37 -2.41 13.42 7.46
CA GLU A 37 -3.49 12.90 8.28
C GLU A 37 -3.41 11.36 8.36
N PRO A 38 -3.91 10.74 9.44
CA PRO A 38 -4.04 9.28 9.49
C PRO A 38 -5.11 8.77 8.50
N PRO A 39 -5.01 7.52 8.04
CA PRO A 39 -6.11 6.85 7.33
C PRO A 39 -7.39 6.79 8.18
N PHE A 40 -8.53 6.74 7.51
CA PHE A 40 -9.85 6.54 8.12
C PHE A 40 -10.15 5.05 8.33
N SER A 41 -9.80 4.21 7.36
CA SER A 41 -9.92 2.76 7.47
C SER A 41 -8.91 2.20 8.48
N ARG A 42 -9.18 0.99 8.98
CA ARG A 42 -8.25 0.29 9.88
C ARG A 42 -6.90 0.07 9.19
N TRP A 43 -5.82 0.20 9.95
CA TRP A 43 -4.47 -0.01 9.42
C TRP A 43 -3.54 -0.68 10.43
N LYS A 44 -2.41 -1.22 9.94
CA LYS A 44 -1.33 -1.75 10.78
C LYS A 44 0.05 -1.61 10.13
N HIS A 45 1.09 -1.53 10.94
CA HIS A 45 2.47 -1.53 10.44
C HIS A 45 2.91 -2.91 9.96
N LEU A 46 3.69 -2.94 8.88
CA LEU A 46 4.32 -4.13 8.31
C LEU A 46 5.86 -4.00 8.32
N THR A 47 6.41 -3.39 9.38
CA THR A 47 7.85 -3.12 9.52
C THR A 47 8.70 -4.39 9.38
N GLU A 48 8.31 -5.46 10.08
CA GLU A 48 9.07 -6.72 10.11
C GLU A 48 8.92 -7.56 8.84
N THR A 49 7.80 -7.43 8.11
CA THR A 49 7.48 -8.29 6.96
C THR A 49 7.75 -7.64 5.61
N VAL A 50 7.58 -6.33 5.50
CA VAL A 50 7.74 -5.58 4.25
C VAL A 50 8.90 -4.60 4.34
N GLY A 51 8.94 -3.81 5.42
CA GLY A 51 10.05 -2.89 5.68
C GLY A 51 9.63 -1.62 6.43
N PRO A 52 10.61 -0.83 6.90
CA PRO A 52 10.35 0.36 7.69
C PRO A 52 9.39 1.36 7.05
N GLY A 53 8.30 1.67 7.76
CA GLY A 53 7.29 2.61 7.28
C GLY A 53 6.31 2.03 6.25
N ALA A 54 6.34 0.71 6.01
CA ALA A 54 5.27 0.02 5.32
C ALA A 54 4.03 -0.11 6.22
N ILE A 55 2.86 0.20 5.68
CA ILE A 55 1.57 0.19 6.36
C ILE A 55 0.57 -0.55 5.48
N GLU A 56 -0.24 -1.41 6.08
CA GLU A 56 -1.38 -2.07 5.46
C GLU A 56 -2.67 -1.35 5.85
N LEU A 57 -3.45 -0.92 4.86
CA LEU A 57 -4.86 -0.54 5.00
C LEU A 57 -5.73 -1.79 4.89
N ILE A 58 -6.79 -1.83 5.69
CA ILE A 58 -7.67 -2.98 5.90
C ILE A 58 -9.10 -2.53 5.71
N GLU A 59 -9.76 -3.06 4.68
CA GLU A 59 -11.20 -2.93 4.49
C GLU A 59 -11.86 -4.31 4.45
N ASN A 60 -13.01 -4.47 5.11
CA ASN A 60 -13.69 -5.77 5.22
C ASN A 60 -15.19 -5.59 4.93
N ALA A 61 -15.56 -5.49 3.64
CA ALA A 61 -16.95 -5.47 3.19
C ALA A 61 -17.06 -5.71 1.68
N PRO A 62 -17.71 -6.80 1.18
CA PRO A 62 -18.02 -8.07 1.86
C PRO A 62 -16.80 -9.00 2.00
N ASN A 63 -15.72 -8.73 1.25
CA ASN A 63 -14.46 -9.47 1.34
C ASN A 63 -13.41 -8.67 2.09
N ALA A 64 -12.28 -9.32 2.41
CA ALA A 64 -11.15 -8.70 3.08
C ALA A 64 -10.18 -8.09 2.06
N TYR A 65 -10.25 -6.79 1.80
CA TYR A 65 -9.36 -6.09 0.88
C TYR A 65 -8.21 -5.42 1.61
N ARG A 66 -7.03 -5.40 1.00
CA ARG A 66 -5.82 -4.82 1.59
C ARG A 66 -5.11 -3.94 0.57
N THR A 67 -4.57 -2.82 1.04
CA THR A 67 -3.60 -2.01 0.28
C THR A 67 -2.39 -1.72 1.15
N ILE A 68 -1.20 -2.01 0.65
CA ILE A 68 0.07 -1.76 1.33
C ILE A 68 0.75 -0.57 0.68
N TYR A 69 1.17 0.39 1.51
CA TYR A 69 1.88 1.59 1.08
C TYR A 69 3.07 1.91 1.99
N CYS A 70 3.96 2.77 1.53
CA CYS A 70 5.01 3.39 2.35
C CYS A 70 4.94 4.92 2.22
N ALA A 71 4.92 5.63 3.35
CA ALA A 71 4.86 7.09 3.39
C ALA A 71 5.98 7.74 4.24
N LYS A 72 7.01 6.95 4.59
CA LYS A 72 8.14 7.38 5.43
C LYS A 72 9.09 8.36 4.73
N PHE A 73 9.24 8.26 3.41
CA PHE A 73 10.14 9.10 2.65
C PHE A 73 9.40 10.37 2.23
N ALA A 74 9.92 11.52 2.68
CA ALA A 74 9.17 12.72 3.07
C ALA A 74 8.16 13.29 2.06
N GLU A 75 8.26 12.96 0.78
CA GLU A 75 7.46 13.60 -0.26
C GLU A 75 6.64 12.64 -1.13
N THR A 76 6.59 11.34 -0.84
CA THR A 76 5.84 10.41 -1.69
C THR A 76 5.18 9.29 -0.89
N VAL A 77 3.91 9.05 -1.18
CA VAL A 77 3.18 7.86 -0.77
C VAL A 77 3.33 6.83 -1.89
N TYR A 78 4.12 5.79 -1.62
CA TYR A 78 4.38 4.70 -2.54
C TYR A 78 3.39 3.58 -2.30
N ILE A 79 2.57 3.26 -3.30
CA ILE A 79 1.66 2.12 -3.25
C ILE A 79 2.42 0.89 -3.73
N LEU A 80 2.55 -0.10 -2.84
CA LEU A 80 3.37 -1.28 -3.05
C LEU A 80 2.53 -2.43 -3.62
N HIS A 81 1.36 -2.69 -3.05
CA HIS A 81 0.49 -3.77 -3.51
C HIS A 81 -0.93 -3.59 -2.98
N ALA A 82 -1.91 -4.11 -3.71
CA ALA A 82 -3.27 -4.32 -3.25
C ALA A 82 -3.70 -5.75 -3.57
N PHE A 83 -4.58 -6.32 -2.75
CA PHE A 83 -5.07 -7.70 -2.93
C PHE A 83 -6.35 -7.95 -2.13
N THR A 84 -7.11 -8.96 -2.56
CA THR A 84 -8.22 -9.53 -1.79
C THR A 84 -7.70 -10.73 -1.01
N LYS A 85 -7.72 -10.63 0.32
CA LYS A 85 -7.28 -11.69 1.22
C LYS A 85 -8.33 -12.80 1.26
N THR A 86 -7.92 -14.02 1.00
CA THR A 86 -8.80 -15.20 0.91
C THR A 86 -8.77 -16.08 2.16
N THR A 87 -7.82 -15.85 3.09
CA THR A 87 -7.66 -16.64 4.32
C THR A 87 -7.58 -15.75 5.56
N ASN A 88 -7.85 -16.34 6.73
CA ASN A 88 -7.65 -15.65 8.01
C ASN A 88 -6.17 -15.53 8.39
N SER A 89 -5.31 -16.42 7.90
CA SER A 89 -3.85 -16.37 8.11
C SER A 89 -3.17 -15.25 7.32
N VAL A 90 -1.89 -14.99 7.59
CA VAL A 90 -1.10 -14.03 6.80
C VAL A 90 -0.94 -14.56 5.37
N ASP A 91 -1.25 -13.73 4.38
CA ASP A 91 -1.00 -14.07 2.97
C ASP A 91 0.49 -13.88 2.66
N ARG A 92 1.25 -14.98 2.78
CA ARG A 92 2.70 -14.97 2.57
C ARG A 92 3.09 -14.53 1.16
N HIS A 93 2.27 -14.84 0.16
CA HIS A 93 2.57 -14.48 -1.22
C HIS A 93 2.38 -12.97 -1.44
N ALA A 94 1.30 -12.40 -0.92
CA ALA A 94 1.06 -10.96 -0.96
C ALA A 94 2.15 -10.18 -0.18
N MET A 95 2.54 -10.66 1.01
CA MET A 95 3.62 -10.04 1.79
C MET A 95 4.97 -10.09 1.06
N LYS A 96 5.30 -11.24 0.45
CA LYS A 96 6.52 -11.38 -0.36
C LYS A 96 6.53 -10.39 -1.53
N THR A 97 5.42 -10.30 -2.26
CA THR A 97 5.25 -9.36 -3.37
C THR A 97 5.42 -7.91 -2.91
N ALA A 98 4.83 -7.54 -1.77
CA ALA A 98 4.98 -6.21 -1.20
C ALA A 98 6.43 -5.92 -0.76
N ALA A 99 7.13 -6.88 -0.16
CA ALA A 99 8.53 -6.75 0.24
C ALA A 99 9.49 -6.59 -0.96
N GLU A 100 9.27 -7.35 -2.05
CA GLU A 100 10.04 -7.19 -3.29
C GLU A 100 9.83 -5.82 -3.91
N ARG A 101 8.57 -5.36 -3.94
CA ARG A 101 8.23 -4.02 -4.44
C ARG A 101 8.74 -2.90 -3.53
N TYR A 102 8.83 -3.12 -2.22
CA TYR A 102 9.51 -2.20 -1.30
C TYR A 102 11.00 -2.04 -1.66
N LYS A 103 11.69 -3.13 -2.04
CA LYS A 103 13.08 -3.05 -2.52
C LYS A 103 13.19 -2.25 -3.82
N LEU A 104 12.25 -2.40 -4.75
CA LEU A 104 12.17 -1.57 -5.96
C LEU A 104 12.01 -0.08 -5.62
N MET A 105 11.12 0.25 -4.69
CA MET A 105 10.97 1.62 -4.19
C MET A 105 12.29 2.17 -3.65
N LEU A 106 13.04 1.39 -2.85
CA LEU A 106 14.35 1.82 -2.35
C LEU A 106 15.36 2.05 -3.48
N GLN A 107 15.35 1.24 -4.54
CA GLN A 107 16.19 1.46 -5.72
C GLN A 107 15.81 2.76 -6.45
N MET A 108 14.50 3.02 -6.64
CA MET A 108 14.02 4.27 -7.23
C MET A 108 14.44 5.51 -6.42
N LEU A 109 14.45 5.40 -5.08
CA LEU A 109 14.90 6.48 -4.20
C LEU A 109 16.40 6.74 -4.32
N ARG A 110 17.22 5.70 -4.49
CA ARG A 110 18.67 5.82 -4.69
C ARG A 110 19.06 6.37 -6.07
N ALA A 111 18.20 6.17 -7.07
CA ALA A 111 18.44 6.60 -8.45
C ALA A 111 17.98 8.03 -8.74
N LYS A 112 17.26 8.68 -7.80
CA LYS A 112 16.95 10.10 -7.89
C LYS A 112 18.22 10.89 -7.51
N PRO A 113 18.72 11.79 -8.38
CA PRO A 113 19.87 12.64 -8.08
C PRO A 113 19.60 13.61 -6.92
#